data_AF-A4IDL4-F1
#
_entry.id   AF-A4IDL4-F1
#
_cell.length_a   1.000
_cell.length_b   1.000
_cell.length_c   1.000
_cell.angle_alpha   90.00
_cell.angle_beta   90.00
_cell.angle_gamma   90.00
#
_symmetry.space_group_name_H-M   'P 1'
#
loop_
_entity.id
_entity.type
_entity.pdbx_description
1 polymer ?
#
loop_
_entity_poly.entity_id
_entity_poly.type
_entity_poly.pdbx_seq_one_letter_code
_entity_poly.pdbx_strand_id
1 'polypeptide(L)'
;MLSESEHHLVAVAFQSMDPNNTGMVALSEVKKRYFAHAHPRVKEGSMAPSAARDTLDYHFGVCAADHEGSITFDEFLAYHEKLADEAYDEHVGDVAAFTEKTIMGLWRLGDVLLPTGVRPAFPVTQAPTGFYAVTLMTLVWVERRQMDASPASAQQSSSSGGAAHDDLFVLRGIKDVVRPIFTRGDLPDELQGYFAYPEELSGMAIDYVAPRLSIQRWYDFTWEYSEGKYCGVEGIISTRVDLESLPAGLRQFVCEHATAVSRGTTWMQTRLMMNPMYKKTSSAYGCGVSEECRKIHHWKVKTFEGKQYGNQYQGLCGKYFSKLGAPLKSGAATGMNI
;
A
#
# COMPACT_ATOMS: atom_id res chain seq x y z
N MET A 1 -15.23 10.44 -27.82
CA MET A 1 -13.85 10.27 -28.36
C MET A 1 -12.88 10.88 -27.39
N LEU A 2 -11.85 10.12 -26.98
CA LEU A 2 -10.81 10.57 -26.07
C LEU A 2 -9.85 11.58 -26.73
N SER A 3 -9.25 12.45 -25.92
CA SER A 3 -8.15 13.32 -26.32
C SER A 3 -6.87 12.51 -26.57
N GLU A 4 -5.89 13.12 -27.24
CA GLU A 4 -4.58 12.48 -27.50
C GLU A 4 -3.85 12.10 -26.20
N SER A 5 -3.94 12.94 -25.17
CA SER A 5 -3.34 12.68 -23.85
C SER A 5 -4.06 11.55 -23.11
N GLU A 6 -5.39 11.51 -23.15
CA GLU A 6 -6.18 10.41 -22.56
C GLU A 6 -5.88 9.08 -23.24
N HIS A 7 -5.84 9.06 -24.58
CA HIS A 7 -5.48 7.88 -25.35
C HIS A 7 -4.08 7.38 -24.98
N HIS A 8 -3.12 8.29 -24.82
CA HIS A 8 -1.77 7.94 -24.37
C HIS A 8 -1.79 7.31 -22.97
N LEU A 9 -2.55 7.85 -22.01
CA LEU A 9 -2.68 7.27 -20.67
C LEU A 9 -3.30 5.87 -20.70
N VAL A 10 -4.32 5.64 -21.52
CA VAL A 10 -4.93 4.31 -21.71
C VAL A 10 -3.92 3.32 -22.29
N ALA A 11 -3.13 3.74 -23.28
CA ALA A 11 -2.05 2.92 -23.85
C ALA A 11 -0.98 2.57 -22.79
N VAL A 12 -0.55 3.54 -21.99
CA VAL A 12 0.40 3.30 -20.89
C VAL A 12 -0.16 2.34 -19.85
N ALA A 13 -1.45 2.49 -19.47
CA ALA A 13 -2.11 1.53 -18.57
C ALA A 13 -2.10 0.12 -19.14
N PHE A 14 -2.50 -0.05 -20.40
CA PHE A 14 -2.56 -1.36 -21.04
C PHE A 14 -1.17 -2.01 -21.13
N GLN A 15 -0.17 -1.28 -21.61
CA GLN A 15 1.21 -1.75 -21.71
C GLN A 15 1.79 -2.13 -20.34
N SER A 16 1.40 -1.42 -19.28
CA SER A 16 1.82 -1.78 -17.92
C SER A 16 1.32 -3.16 -17.47
N MET A 17 0.29 -3.70 -18.14
CA MET A 17 -0.32 -5.01 -17.89
C MET A 17 0.08 -6.09 -18.90
N ASP A 18 0.62 -5.70 -20.05
CA ASP A 18 1.11 -6.58 -21.10
C ASP A 18 2.64 -6.44 -21.26
N PRO A 19 3.44 -6.92 -20.28
CA PRO A 19 4.90 -6.77 -20.33
C PRO A 19 5.52 -7.46 -21.55
N ASN A 20 4.86 -8.49 -22.07
CA ASN A 20 5.30 -9.26 -23.22
C ASN A 20 4.88 -8.65 -24.57
N ASN A 21 4.14 -7.54 -24.55
CA ASN A 21 3.61 -6.86 -25.73
C ASN A 21 2.87 -7.82 -26.68
N THR A 22 2.07 -8.72 -26.10
CA THR A 22 1.27 -9.71 -26.82
C THR A 22 0.05 -9.09 -27.51
N GLY A 23 -0.34 -7.87 -27.12
CA GLY A 23 -1.58 -7.22 -27.52
C GLY A 23 -2.81 -7.69 -26.73
N MET A 24 -2.62 -8.58 -25.75
CA MET A 24 -3.70 -9.20 -24.98
C MET A 24 -3.36 -9.23 -23.49
N VAL A 25 -4.29 -8.80 -22.63
CA VAL A 25 -4.13 -8.82 -21.18
C VAL A 25 -5.14 -9.76 -20.55
N ALA A 26 -4.69 -10.73 -19.75
CA ALA A 26 -5.58 -11.62 -19.02
C ALA A 26 -6.50 -10.83 -18.07
N LEU A 27 -7.80 -11.15 -18.02
CA LEU A 27 -8.78 -10.47 -17.16
C LEU A 27 -8.36 -10.47 -15.68
N SER A 28 -7.74 -11.55 -15.22
CA SER A 28 -7.23 -11.66 -13.84
C SER A 28 -6.18 -10.58 -13.52
N GLU A 29 -5.42 -10.15 -14.51
CA GLU A 29 -4.37 -9.13 -14.37
C GLU A 29 -4.95 -7.72 -14.37
N VAL A 30 -5.97 -7.47 -15.20
CA VAL A 30 -6.76 -6.21 -15.16
C VAL A 30 -7.39 -6.01 -13.79
N LYS A 31 -8.04 -7.06 -13.24
CA LYS A 31 -8.66 -7.02 -11.91
C LYS A 31 -7.66 -6.70 -10.78
N LYS A 32 -6.43 -7.21 -10.87
CA LYS A 32 -5.39 -6.94 -9.87
C LYS A 32 -4.95 -5.47 -9.88
N ARG A 33 -4.78 -4.87 -11.07
CA ARG A 33 -4.31 -3.47 -11.18
C ARG A 33 -5.41 -2.46 -10.92
N TYR A 34 -6.67 -2.82 -11.16
CA TYR A 34 -7.79 -1.90 -11.03
C TYR A 34 -8.01 -1.40 -9.59
N PHE A 35 -7.94 -0.08 -9.43
CA PHE A 35 -8.18 0.59 -8.16
C PHE A 35 -9.59 1.15 -8.06
N ALA A 36 -10.51 0.30 -7.62
CA ALA A 36 -11.93 0.64 -7.47
C ALA A 36 -12.20 1.89 -6.59
N HIS A 37 -11.35 2.19 -5.61
CA HIS A 37 -11.50 3.37 -4.75
C HIS A 37 -11.28 4.69 -5.51
N ALA A 38 -10.60 4.66 -6.66
CA ALA A 38 -10.40 5.84 -7.48
C ALA A 38 -11.58 6.15 -8.41
N HIS A 39 -12.54 5.24 -8.55
CA HIS A 39 -13.72 5.44 -9.40
C HIS A 39 -14.52 6.67 -8.95
N PRO A 40 -14.97 7.55 -9.87
CA PRO A 40 -15.63 8.81 -9.52
C PRO A 40 -16.82 8.62 -8.55
N ARG A 41 -17.74 7.73 -8.90
CA ARG A 41 -18.90 7.37 -8.05
C ARG A 41 -18.52 6.79 -6.68
N VAL A 42 -17.36 6.16 -6.56
CA VAL A 42 -16.87 5.67 -5.26
C VAL A 42 -16.32 6.82 -4.43
N LYS A 43 -15.59 7.76 -5.04
CA LYS A 43 -15.10 8.97 -4.37
C LYS A 43 -16.23 9.88 -3.90
N GLU A 44 -17.31 9.97 -4.65
CA GLU A 44 -18.51 10.73 -4.30
C GLU A 44 -19.37 10.02 -3.24
N GLY A 45 -19.10 8.74 -2.96
CA GLY A 45 -19.87 7.92 -2.04
C GLY A 45 -21.22 7.43 -2.60
N SER A 46 -21.45 7.57 -3.90
CA SER A 46 -22.65 7.07 -4.60
C SER A 46 -22.54 5.58 -4.96
N MET A 47 -21.33 5.00 -4.94
CA MET A 47 -21.06 3.60 -5.25
C MET A 47 -20.08 2.98 -4.25
N ALA A 48 -20.28 1.70 -3.90
CA ALA A 48 -19.31 0.95 -3.11
C ALA A 48 -18.13 0.47 -3.97
N PRO A 49 -16.89 0.35 -3.43
CA PRO A 49 -15.75 -0.17 -4.19
C PRO A 49 -15.99 -1.58 -4.77
N SER A 50 -16.78 -2.43 -4.10
CA SER A 50 -17.17 -3.74 -4.62
C SER A 50 -18.03 -3.62 -5.87
N ALA A 51 -19.01 -2.71 -5.88
CA ALA A 51 -19.87 -2.48 -7.04
C ALA A 51 -19.10 -1.94 -8.25
N ALA A 52 -18.07 -1.11 -8.03
CA ALA A 52 -17.17 -0.70 -9.11
C ALA A 52 -16.37 -1.88 -9.69
N ARG A 53 -15.89 -2.80 -8.84
CA ARG A 53 -15.25 -4.05 -9.31
C ARG A 53 -16.22 -4.95 -10.07
N ASP A 54 -17.45 -5.10 -9.58
CA ASP A 54 -18.49 -5.90 -10.24
C ASP A 54 -18.85 -5.33 -11.61
N THR A 55 -18.86 -4.00 -11.75
CA THR A 55 -19.11 -3.30 -13.02
C THR A 55 -17.98 -3.56 -14.01
N LEU A 56 -16.73 -3.49 -13.54
CA LEU A 56 -15.56 -3.84 -14.35
C LEU A 56 -15.58 -5.32 -14.77
N ASP A 57 -15.91 -6.22 -13.85
CA ASP A 57 -16.02 -7.65 -14.08
C ASP A 57 -17.10 -7.98 -15.10
N TYR A 58 -18.24 -7.27 -15.06
CA TYR A 58 -19.29 -7.41 -16.06
C TYR A 58 -18.83 -6.93 -17.44
N HIS A 59 -18.22 -5.75 -17.51
CA HIS A 59 -17.77 -5.17 -18.78
C HIS A 59 -16.70 -6.02 -19.46
N PHE A 60 -15.60 -6.29 -18.77
CA PHE A 60 -14.52 -7.08 -19.35
C PHE A 60 -14.78 -8.59 -19.31
N GLY A 61 -15.71 -9.08 -18.50
CA GLY A 61 -16.09 -10.49 -18.51
C GLY A 61 -16.75 -10.90 -19.84
N VAL A 62 -17.53 -10.00 -20.45
CA VAL A 62 -18.11 -10.21 -21.77
C VAL A 62 -17.02 -10.22 -22.84
N CYS A 63 -16.15 -9.20 -22.87
CA CYS A 63 -14.99 -9.13 -23.78
C CYS A 63 -14.06 -10.34 -23.65
N ALA A 64 -13.74 -10.72 -22.42
CA ALA A 64 -12.85 -11.84 -22.14
C ALA A 64 -13.43 -13.19 -22.59
N ALA A 65 -14.76 -13.34 -22.65
CA ALA A 65 -15.37 -14.55 -23.17
C ALA A 65 -15.09 -14.74 -24.67
N ASP A 66 -14.94 -13.65 -25.43
CA ASP A 66 -14.66 -13.68 -26.87
C ASP A 66 -13.17 -13.97 -27.17
N HIS A 67 -12.28 -13.80 -26.18
CA HIS A 67 -10.82 -13.87 -26.32
C HIS A 67 -10.15 -14.80 -25.27
N GLU A 68 -10.76 -15.95 -24.98
CA GLU A 68 -10.19 -17.00 -24.10
C GLU A 68 -9.73 -16.50 -22.72
N GLY A 69 -10.42 -15.52 -22.14
CA GLY A 69 -10.10 -14.93 -20.85
C GLY A 69 -9.18 -13.71 -20.89
N SER A 70 -8.85 -13.20 -22.09
CA SER A 70 -8.00 -12.03 -22.31
C SER A 70 -8.76 -10.84 -22.88
N ILE A 71 -8.20 -9.64 -22.79
CA ILE A 71 -8.81 -8.39 -23.25
C ILE A 71 -7.83 -7.72 -24.22
N THR A 72 -8.35 -7.25 -25.35
CA THR A 72 -7.59 -6.52 -26.37
C THR A 72 -7.45 -5.03 -26.04
N PHE A 73 -6.52 -4.34 -26.68
CA PHE A 73 -6.38 -2.89 -26.49
C PHE A 73 -7.63 -2.11 -26.90
N ASP A 74 -8.29 -2.50 -27.99
CA ASP A 74 -9.48 -1.81 -28.51
C ASP A 74 -10.66 -1.90 -27.53
N GLU A 75 -10.86 -3.07 -26.91
CA GLU A 75 -11.89 -3.25 -25.87
C GLU A 75 -11.57 -2.45 -24.60
N PHE A 76 -10.29 -2.41 -24.24
CA PHE A 76 -9.82 -1.61 -23.12
C PHE A 76 -10.01 -0.11 -23.39
N LEU A 77 -9.76 0.34 -24.62
CA LEU A 77 -9.99 1.71 -25.06
C LEU A 77 -11.49 2.06 -25.03
N ALA A 78 -12.35 1.19 -25.57
CA ALA A 78 -13.80 1.38 -25.58
C ALA A 78 -14.40 1.55 -24.17
N TYR A 79 -13.86 0.84 -23.17
CA TYR A 79 -14.25 1.04 -21.77
C TYR A 79 -13.98 2.47 -21.29
N HIS A 80 -12.85 3.07 -21.68
CA HIS A 80 -12.49 4.43 -21.31
C HIS A 80 -13.25 5.48 -22.12
N GLU A 81 -13.54 5.22 -23.39
CA GLU A 81 -14.43 6.07 -24.18
C GLU A 81 -15.81 6.17 -23.52
N LYS A 82 -16.35 5.05 -23.04
CA LYS A 82 -17.60 5.03 -22.30
C LYS A 82 -17.54 5.87 -21.00
N LEU A 83 -16.44 5.81 -20.25
CA LEU A 83 -16.25 6.65 -19.06
C LEU A 83 -16.22 8.15 -19.40
N ALA A 84 -15.60 8.53 -20.51
CA ALA A 84 -15.57 9.90 -20.98
C ALA A 84 -16.95 10.39 -21.45
N ASP A 85 -17.70 9.53 -22.15
CA ASP A 85 -19.07 9.82 -22.57
C ASP A 85 -20.00 9.99 -21.35
N GLU A 86 -19.87 9.14 -20.32
CA GLU A 86 -20.61 9.29 -19.06
C GLU A 86 -20.26 10.62 -18.35
N ALA A 87 -18.99 11.02 -18.33
CA ALA A 87 -18.56 12.30 -17.75
C ALA A 87 -19.11 13.51 -18.52
N TYR A 88 -19.22 13.40 -19.84
CA TYR A 88 -19.84 14.40 -20.70
C TYR A 88 -21.34 14.53 -20.40
N ASP A 89 -22.06 13.42 -20.31
CA ASP A 89 -23.49 13.38 -19.99
C ASP A 89 -23.79 13.92 -18.57
N GLU A 90 -22.88 13.72 -17.61
CA GLU A 90 -22.98 14.27 -16.26
C GLU A 90 -22.60 15.77 -16.17
N HIS A 91 -22.28 16.42 -17.30
CA HIS A 91 -21.95 17.85 -17.41
C HIS A 91 -20.76 18.26 -16.51
N VAL A 92 -19.74 17.40 -16.41
CA VAL A 92 -18.50 17.73 -15.71
C VAL A 92 -17.81 18.91 -16.40
N GLY A 93 -17.39 19.91 -15.62
CA GLY A 93 -16.92 21.19 -16.18
C GLY A 93 -15.70 21.08 -17.10
N ASP A 94 -14.73 20.24 -16.74
CA ASP A 94 -13.57 19.89 -17.58
C ASP A 94 -13.51 18.37 -17.72
N VAL A 95 -14.17 17.87 -18.77
CA VAL A 95 -14.26 16.44 -19.06
C VAL A 95 -12.87 15.84 -19.28
N ALA A 96 -11.95 16.59 -19.90
CA ALA A 96 -10.62 16.08 -20.22
C ALA A 96 -9.78 15.88 -18.96
N ALA A 97 -9.66 16.93 -18.14
CA ALA A 97 -8.92 16.83 -16.88
C ALA A 97 -9.54 15.81 -15.90
N PHE A 98 -10.87 15.69 -15.91
CA PHE A 98 -11.58 14.69 -15.12
C PHE A 98 -11.26 13.26 -15.57
N THR A 99 -11.31 13.01 -16.88
CA THR A 99 -11.08 11.68 -17.46
C THR A 99 -9.62 11.28 -17.30
N GLU A 100 -8.66 12.18 -17.57
CA GLU A 100 -7.23 11.95 -17.32
C GLU A 100 -6.97 11.56 -15.85
N LYS A 101 -7.47 12.36 -14.90
CA LYS A 101 -7.34 12.08 -13.47
C LYS A 101 -8.00 10.76 -13.07
N THR A 102 -9.09 10.42 -13.72
CA THR A 102 -9.81 9.16 -13.49
C THR A 102 -9.00 7.99 -14.02
N ILE A 103 -8.48 8.02 -15.25
CA ILE A 103 -7.61 6.98 -15.83
C ILE A 103 -6.37 6.79 -14.96
N MET A 104 -5.68 7.89 -14.60
CA MET A 104 -4.53 7.84 -13.70
C MET A 104 -4.88 7.21 -12.36
N GLY A 105 -6.02 7.56 -11.77
CA GLY A 105 -6.45 7.00 -10.49
C GLY A 105 -6.83 5.52 -10.56
N LEU A 106 -7.61 5.13 -11.58
CA LEU A 106 -8.12 3.77 -11.76
C LEU A 106 -6.98 2.77 -11.99
N TRP A 107 -5.99 3.15 -12.79
CA TRP A 107 -4.83 2.29 -13.11
C TRP A 107 -3.58 2.64 -12.31
N ARG A 108 -3.72 3.55 -11.35
CA ARG A 108 -2.65 4.05 -10.49
C ARG A 108 -1.44 4.55 -11.30
N LEU A 109 -1.65 5.13 -12.47
CA LEU A 109 -0.59 5.68 -13.32
C LEU A 109 -0.01 6.94 -12.66
N GLY A 110 1.31 7.12 -12.77
CA GLY A 110 2.00 8.34 -12.33
C GLY A 110 2.73 8.23 -11.00
N ASP A 111 2.25 7.43 -10.05
CA ASP A 111 2.81 7.39 -8.69
C ASP A 111 3.48 6.04 -8.42
N VAL A 112 4.68 5.80 -8.96
CA VAL A 112 5.52 4.67 -8.52
C VAL A 112 6.57 5.19 -7.57
N LEU A 113 6.74 4.52 -6.43
CA LEU A 113 7.76 4.90 -5.47
C LEU A 113 9.10 4.34 -5.91
N LEU A 114 10.08 5.23 -6.07
CA LEU A 114 11.46 4.82 -6.34
C LEU A 114 12.16 4.42 -5.04
N PRO A 115 13.03 3.40 -5.05
CA PRO A 115 13.50 2.65 -6.22
C PRO A 115 12.69 1.37 -6.51
N THR A 116 11.63 1.08 -5.75
CA THR A 116 10.99 -0.24 -5.75
C THR A 116 9.90 -0.42 -6.79
N GLY A 117 9.40 0.67 -7.37
CA GLY A 117 8.25 0.64 -8.28
C GLY A 117 6.94 0.32 -7.56
N VAL A 118 6.95 0.23 -6.22
CA VAL A 118 5.74 -0.01 -5.43
C VAL A 118 4.78 1.16 -5.62
N ARG A 119 3.52 0.87 -5.87
CA ARG A 119 2.49 1.91 -5.98
C ARG A 119 1.93 2.24 -4.60
N PRO A 120 1.88 3.52 -4.21
CA PRO A 120 1.34 3.89 -2.93
C PRO A 120 -0.19 3.71 -2.92
N ALA A 121 -0.75 3.28 -1.79
CA ALA A 121 -2.19 3.11 -1.59
C ALA A 121 -2.94 4.45 -1.52
N PHE A 122 -2.22 5.53 -1.21
CA PHE A 122 -2.71 6.91 -1.11
C PHE A 122 -1.59 7.88 -1.50
N PRO A 123 -1.92 9.13 -1.91
CA PRO A 123 -0.92 10.10 -2.37
C PRO A 123 0.25 10.27 -1.39
N VAL A 124 1.48 10.37 -1.89
CA VAL A 124 2.69 10.45 -1.04
C VAL A 124 2.70 11.66 -0.12
N THR A 125 2.04 12.75 -0.52
CA THR A 125 1.88 14.00 0.25
C THR A 125 0.86 13.90 1.38
N GLN A 126 0.06 12.83 1.41
CA GLN A 126 -0.94 12.60 2.44
C GLN A 126 -0.30 11.87 3.63
N ALA A 127 -0.41 12.46 4.82
CA ALA A 127 -0.04 11.77 6.05
C ALA A 127 -0.90 10.51 6.26
N PRO A 128 -0.33 9.41 6.79
CA PRO A 128 -1.11 8.19 7.01
C PRO A 128 -2.23 8.43 8.02
N THR A 129 -3.42 7.91 7.72
CA THR A 129 -4.62 8.03 8.56
C THR A 129 -5.25 6.67 8.83
N GLY A 130 -6.13 6.61 9.84
CA GLY A 130 -6.90 5.41 10.15
C GLY A 130 -6.03 4.18 10.43
N PHE A 131 -6.26 3.10 9.68
CA PHE A 131 -5.51 1.85 9.80
C PHE A 131 -4.03 2.02 9.41
N TYR A 132 -3.72 2.76 8.34
CA TYR A 132 -2.34 2.98 7.90
C TYR A 132 -1.50 3.75 8.92
N ALA A 133 -2.13 4.59 9.75
CA ALA A 133 -1.44 5.33 10.80
C ALA A 133 -0.94 4.46 11.98
N VAL A 134 -1.38 3.21 12.06
CA VAL A 134 -1.04 2.27 13.14
C VAL A 134 -0.43 0.96 12.65
N THR A 135 -0.54 0.68 11.35
CA THR A 135 -0.01 -0.53 10.72
C THR A 135 1.46 -0.33 10.38
N LEU A 136 2.32 -1.19 10.92
CA LEU A 136 3.74 -1.16 10.59
C LEU A 136 3.94 -1.42 9.09
N MET A 137 4.86 -0.66 8.51
CA MET A 137 5.25 -0.82 7.11
C MET A 137 6.36 -1.87 7.00
N THR A 138 6.50 -2.40 5.79
CA THR A 138 7.60 -3.27 5.37
C THR A 138 8.74 -2.40 4.84
N LEU A 139 9.96 -2.70 5.27
CA LEU A 139 11.16 -2.15 4.64
C LEU A 139 11.45 -2.98 3.39
N VAL A 140 11.44 -2.37 2.20
CA VAL A 140 11.54 -3.06 0.91
C VAL A 140 12.69 -2.49 0.07
N TRP A 141 13.33 -3.32 -0.76
CA TRP A 141 14.37 -2.87 -1.70
C TRP A 141 14.46 -3.80 -2.91
N VAL A 142 15.02 -3.29 -4.01
CA VAL A 142 15.28 -4.09 -5.21
C VAL A 142 16.71 -4.58 -5.17
N GLU A 143 16.90 -5.87 -5.42
CA GLU A 143 18.21 -6.49 -5.55
C GLU A 143 18.32 -7.19 -6.89
N ARG A 144 19.49 -7.11 -7.53
CA ARG A 144 19.75 -7.86 -8.75
C ARG A 144 19.91 -9.33 -8.37
N ARG A 145 19.14 -10.23 -8.99
CA ARG A 145 19.30 -11.67 -8.79
C ARG A 145 20.71 -12.05 -9.24
N GLN A 146 21.56 -12.47 -8.30
CA GLN A 146 22.83 -13.08 -8.67
C GLN A 146 22.50 -14.42 -9.33
N MET A 147 22.77 -14.54 -10.63
CA MET A 147 22.86 -15.86 -11.24
C MET A 147 24.08 -16.52 -10.60
N ASP A 148 23.84 -17.49 -9.73
CA ASP A 148 24.92 -18.33 -9.21
C ASP A 148 25.68 -18.88 -10.42
N ALA A 149 26.89 -18.38 -10.63
CA ALA A 149 27.86 -18.97 -11.52
C ALA A 149 28.30 -20.29 -10.87
N SER A 150 27.46 -21.32 -10.93
CA SER A 150 27.86 -22.70 -10.66
C SER A 150 28.80 -23.14 -11.79
N PRO A 151 30.10 -23.38 -11.53
CA PRO A 151 31.00 -23.89 -12.54
C PRO A 151 31.04 -25.42 -12.41
N ALA A 152 29.96 -26.14 -12.73
CA ALA A 152 29.98 -27.60 -12.69
C ALA A 152 28.82 -28.31 -13.42
N SER A 153 28.61 -28.04 -14.71
CA SER A 153 28.02 -29.06 -15.62
C SER A 153 28.22 -28.66 -17.08
N ALA A 154 29.38 -29.00 -17.61
CA ALA A 154 29.58 -29.09 -19.05
C ALA A 154 28.83 -30.32 -19.56
N GLN A 155 27.66 -30.13 -20.16
CA GLN A 155 27.10 -31.06 -21.14
C GLN A 155 26.03 -30.37 -22.00
N GLN A 156 26.47 -30.05 -23.21
CA GLN A 156 25.74 -29.84 -24.47
C GLN A 156 24.20 -29.90 -24.42
N SER A 157 23.56 -28.74 -24.58
CA SER A 157 22.32 -28.63 -25.34
C SER A 157 22.29 -27.27 -26.04
N SER A 158 22.60 -27.29 -27.34
CA SER A 158 22.37 -26.19 -28.26
C SER A 158 20.89 -26.13 -28.62
N SER A 159 20.17 -25.15 -28.06
CA SER A 159 18.89 -24.70 -28.60
C SER A 159 18.84 -23.18 -28.52
N SER A 160 18.99 -22.58 -29.69
CA SER A 160 18.72 -21.18 -30.01
C SER A 160 17.27 -20.80 -29.69
N GLY A 161 17.05 -19.68 -29.01
CA GLY A 161 15.73 -19.04 -28.93
C GLY A 161 15.57 -18.09 -27.75
N GLY A 162 15.71 -16.78 -28.00
CA GLY A 162 15.16 -15.68 -27.18
C GLY A 162 15.58 -15.62 -25.71
N ALA A 163 16.68 -14.93 -25.40
CA ALA A 163 16.99 -14.55 -24.02
C ALA A 163 15.97 -13.53 -23.52
N ALA A 164 14.95 -14.00 -22.80
CA ALA A 164 14.02 -13.17 -22.04
C ALA A 164 14.78 -12.43 -20.95
N HIS A 165 14.77 -11.10 -21.00
CA HIS A 165 15.39 -10.19 -20.03
C HIS A 165 14.65 -10.14 -18.67
N ASP A 166 13.72 -11.06 -18.43
CA ASP A 166 12.56 -10.87 -17.55
C ASP A 166 12.79 -11.16 -16.04
N ASP A 167 13.99 -11.61 -15.65
CA ASP A 167 14.22 -12.17 -14.30
C ASP A 167 15.41 -11.55 -13.54
N LEU A 168 15.89 -10.38 -13.96
CA LEU A 168 17.13 -9.79 -13.44
C LEU A 168 17.02 -9.20 -12.02
N PHE A 169 15.83 -8.84 -11.57
CA PHE A 169 15.63 -8.13 -10.31
C PHE A 169 14.58 -8.81 -9.43
N VAL A 170 14.83 -8.80 -8.13
CA VAL A 170 13.93 -9.33 -7.10
C VAL A 170 13.61 -8.23 -6.09
N LEU A 171 12.33 -8.08 -5.78
CA LEU A 171 11.90 -7.23 -4.68
C LEU A 171 12.07 -8.01 -3.36
N ARG A 172 12.85 -7.48 -2.44
CA ARG A 172 13.06 -8.02 -1.11
C ARG A 172 12.40 -7.15 -0.06
N GLY A 173 12.12 -7.71 1.10
CA GLY A 173 11.69 -6.89 2.23
C GLY A 173 11.68 -7.58 3.58
N ILE A 174 11.58 -6.78 4.63
CA ILE A 174 11.42 -7.23 6.02
C ILE A 174 10.09 -6.67 6.53
N LYS A 175 9.16 -7.57 6.88
CA LYS A 175 7.79 -7.21 7.28
C LYS A 175 7.74 -6.56 8.65
N ASP A 176 6.83 -5.58 8.79
CA ASP A 176 6.42 -5.00 10.07
C ASP A 176 7.58 -4.45 10.91
N VAL A 177 8.49 -3.72 10.26
CA VAL A 177 9.67 -3.13 10.91
C VAL A 177 9.75 -1.61 10.79
N VAL A 178 8.80 -0.95 10.13
CA VAL A 178 8.84 0.50 9.91
C VAL A 178 7.63 1.17 10.54
N ARG A 179 7.84 2.24 11.31
CA ARG A 179 6.74 3.01 11.92
C ARG A 179 6.11 3.98 10.91
N PRO A 180 4.78 4.01 10.75
CA PRO A 180 4.08 4.93 9.86
C PRO A 180 3.88 6.32 10.52
N ILE A 181 4.96 6.97 10.95
CA ILE A 181 4.91 8.21 11.74
C ILE A 181 5.30 9.46 10.94
N PHE A 182 5.47 9.32 9.63
CA PHE A 182 5.94 10.36 8.71
C PHE A 182 5.11 10.31 7.42
N THR A 183 5.15 11.39 6.65
CA THR A 183 4.57 11.46 5.31
C THR A 183 5.65 11.09 4.30
N ARG A 184 5.37 10.18 3.35
CA ARG A 184 6.39 9.78 2.36
C ARG A 184 6.88 10.97 1.53
N GLY A 185 5.99 11.90 1.18
CA GLY A 185 6.34 13.10 0.41
C GLY A 185 7.25 14.09 1.14
N ASP A 186 7.53 13.90 2.43
CA ASP A 186 8.55 14.67 3.13
C ASP A 186 9.98 14.09 2.87
N LEU A 187 10.08 12.88 2.31
CA LEU A 187 11.34 12.25 1.89
C LEU A 187 11.67 12.58 0.42
N PRO A 188 12.96 12.63 0.04
CA PRO A 188 13.39 12.60 -1.36
C PRO A 188 12.78 11.41 -2.11
N ASP A 189 12.43 11.60 -3.38
CA ASP A 189 11.73 10.62 -4.22
C ASP A 189 12.45 9.26 -4.27
N GLU A 190 13.78 9.28 -4.24
CA GLU A 190 14.64 8.09 -4.28
C GLU A 190 14.59 7.25 -2.99
N LEU A 191 14.03 7.81 -1.90
CA LEU A 191 13.95 7.16 -0.60
C LEU A 191 12.53 6.71 -0.26
N GLN A 192 11.51 7.21 -0.96
CA GLN A 192 10.10 6.95 -0.63
C GLN A 192 9.73 5.47 -0.77
N GLY A 193 10.28 4.81 -1.78
CA GLY A 193 9.97 3.43 -2.15
C GLY A 193 10.59 2.38 -1.25
N TYR A 194 11.43 2.74 -0.28
CA TYR A 194 11.91 1.79 0.73
C TYR A 194 10.82 1.42 1.74
N PHE A 195 9.71 2.16 1.79
CA PHE A 195 8.67 2.00 2.79
C PHE A 195 7.33 1.70 2.12
N ALA A 196 6.84 0.48 2.34
CA ALA A 196 5.58 0.02 1.76
C ALA A 196 4.64 -0.55 2.82
N TYR A 197 3.36 -0.22 2.72
CA TYR A 197 2.32 -0.87 3.53
C TYR A 197 2.10 -2.31 3.05
N PRO A 198 1.73 -3.25 3.93
CA PRO A 198 1.45 -4.63 3.53
C PRO A 198 0.46 -4.76 2.37
N GLU A 199 -0.52 -3.86 2.29
CA GLU A 199 -1.54 -3.86 1.24
C GLU A 199 -1.00 -3.36 -0.12
N GLU A 200 0.01 -2.48 -0.11
CA GLU A 200 0.69 -2.00 -1.33
C GLU A 200 1.55 -3.11 -1.97
N LEU A 201 1.92 -4.10 -1.17
CA LEU A 201 2.72 -5.26 -1.56
C LEU A 201 1.87 -6.47 -1.95
N SER A 202 0.54 -6.36 -1.84
CA SER A 202 -0.38 -7.45 -2.14
C SER A 202 -0.33 -7.81 -3.63
N GLY A 203 -0.07 -9.08 -3.92
CA GLY A 203 0.07 -9.59 -5.29
C GLY A 203 1.46 -9.46 -5.91
N MET A 204 2.41 -8.80 -5.24
CA MET A 204 3.81 -8.75 -5.68
C MET A 204 4.59 -9.98 -5.19
N ALA A 205 5.47 -10.52 -6.04
CA ALA A 205 6.43 -11.54 -5.63
C ALA A 205 7.55 -10.88 -4.82
N ILE A 206 7.61 -11.17 -3.51
CA ILE A 206 8.57 -10.57 -2.59
C ILE A 206 9.32 -11.65 -1.83
N ASP A 207 10.64 -11.55 -1.87
CA ASP A 207 11.55 -12.39 -1.10
C ASP A 207 11.72 -11.79 0.29
N TYR A 208 10.94 -12.30 1.24
CA TYR A 208 10.96 -11.81 2.61
C TYR A 208 12.16 -12.34 3.40
N VAL A 209 12.91 -11.41 4.00
CA VAL A 209 13.99 -11.72 4.94
C VAL A 209 13.40 -11.76 6.35
N ALA A 210 13.72 -12.82 7.10
CA ALA A 210 13.21 -12.99 8.45
C ALA A 210 13.77 -11.92 9.40
N PRO A 211 12.92 -11.20 10.17
CA PRO A 211 13.39 -10.25 11.16
C PRO A 211 14.07 -10.97 12.34
N ARG A 212 15.11 -10.36 12.91
CA ARG A 212 15.75 -10.81 14.15
C ARG A 212 14.83 -10.62 15.35
N LEU A 213 15.06 -11.43 16.38
CA LEU A 213 14.52 -11.17 17.71
C LEU A 213 15.32 -10.02 18.34
N SER A 214 14.65 -8.92 18.62
CA SER A 214 15.26 -7.76 19.30
C SER A 214 14.28 -7.17 20.31
N ILE A 215 14.84 -6.46 21.29
CA ILE A 215 14.08 -5.58 22.18
C ILE A 215 13.43 -4.49 21.31
N GLN A 216 12.32 -3.90 21.75
CA GLN A 216 11.67 -2.78 21.08
C GLN A 216 12.53 -1.50 21.10
N ARG A 217 13.62 -1.52 20.34
CA ARG A 217 14.48 -0.40 20.00
C ARG A 217 14.34 -0.10 18.53
N TRP A 218 14.62 1.15 18.18
CA TRP A 218 14.45 1.65 16.82
C TRP A 218 15.72 2.36 16.36
N TYR A 219 16.09 2.13 15.10
CA TYR A 219 17.05 2.87 14.32
C TYR A 219 16.39 4.11 13.70
N ASP A 220 17.23 5.09 13.43
CA ASP A 220 16.87 6.30 12.71
C ASP A 220 17.14 6.10 11.23
N PHE A 221 16.39 6.81 10.40
CA PHE A 221 16.62 6.87 8.96
C PHE A 221 17.15 8.26 8.61
N THR A 222 18.42 8.34 8.22
CA THR A 222 19.15 9.60 8.00
C THR A 222 19.79 9.62 6.64
N TRP A 223 19.75 10.76 5.95
CA TRP A 223 20.44 10.95 4.68
C TRP A 223 21.12 12.33 4.65
N GLU A 224 22.10 12.47 3.78
CA GLU A 224 22.79 13.72 3.51
C GLU A 224 22.04 14.47 2.40
N TYR A 225 21.66 15.72 2.64
CA TYR A 225 20.95 16.54 1.64
C TYR A 225 21.85 17.62 1.01
N SER A 226 22.96 17.92 1.67
CA SER A 226 24.05 18.76 1.17
C SER A 226 25.32 18.37 1.91
N GLU A 227 26.48 18.64 1.34
CA GLU A 227 27.77 18.27 1.93
C GLU A 227 27.87 18.64 3.43
N GLY A 228 27.99 17.62 4.27
CA GLY A 228 28.09 17.72 5.72
C GLY A 228 26.79 18.01 6.47
N LYS A 229 25.63 18.09 5.79
CA LYS A 229 24.33 18.34 6.42
C LYS A 229 23.38 17.17 6.24
N TYR A 230 22.87 16.70 7.37
CA TYR A 230 22.04 15.51 7.46
C TYR A 230 20.60 15.87 7.84
N CYS A 231 19.65 15.16 7.26
CA CYS A 231 18.24 15.15 7.65
C CYS A 231 17.84 13.72 8.03
N GLY A 232 16.82 13.55 8.86
CA GLY A 232 16.35 12.21 9.19
C GLY A 232 15.01 12.13 9.89
N VAL A 233 14.51 10.89 9.95
CA VAL A 233 13.31 10.49 10.70
C VAL A 233 13.74 9.65 11.90
N GLU A 234 13.36 10.13 13.09
CA GLU A 234 13.75 9.50 14.35
C GLU A 234 12.95 8.22 14.66
N GLY A 235 13.68 7.17 15.03
CA GLY A 235 13.22 5.88 15.53
C GLY A 235 12.32 5.11 14.58
N ILE A 236 12.43 5.32 13.28
CA ILE A 236 11.49 4.76 12.30
C ILE A 236 11.64 3.25 12.07
N ILE A 237 12.85 2.69 12.08
CA ILE A 237 13.12 1.29 11.69
C ILE A 237 13.40 0.43 12.91
N SER A 238 12.77 -0.74 13.03
CA SER A 238 12.97 -1.63 14.16
C SER A 238 14.36 -2.25 14.15
N THR A 239 14.99 -2.37 15.32
CA THR A 239 16.24 -3.14 15.51
C THR A 239 16.10 -4.64 15.26
N ARG A 240 14.88 -5.11 14.93
CA ARG A 240 14.64 -6.42 14.34
C ARG A 240 15.26 -6.54 12.93
N VAL A 241 15.58 -5.43 12.29
CA VAL A 241 16.32 -5.42 11.03
C VAL A 241 17.79 -5.70 11.30
N ASP A 242 18.32 -6.72 10.65
CA ASP A 242 19.76 -6.98 10.61
C ASP A 242 20.41 -6.03 9.59
N LEU A 243 21.22 -5.08 10.05
CA LEU A 243 21.89 -4.15 9.16
C LEU A 243 22.79 -4.84 8.14
N GLU A 244 23.40 -5.98 8.50
CA GLU A 244 24.27 -6.74 7.59
C GLU A 244 23.48 -7.47 6.48
N SER A 245 22.18 -7.68 6.68
CA SER A 245 21.30 -8.24 5.65
C SER A 245 20.87 -7.20 4.60
N LEU A 246 21.05 -5.91 4.90
CA LEU A 246 20.67 -4.83 4.00
C LEU A 246 21.77 -4.57 2.96
N PRO A 247 21.40 -4.28 1.70
CA PRO A 247 22.37 -3.85 0.70
C PRO A 247 23.05 -2.55 1.15
N ALA A 248 24.31 -2.36 0.77
CA ALA A 248 25.11 -1.19 1.17
C ALA A 248 24.39 0.15 0.90
N GLY A 249 23.70 0.25 -0.24
CA GLY A 249 22.94 1.44 -0.63
C GLY A 249 21.76 1.78 0.28
N LEU A 250 21.15 0.80 0.95
CA LEU A 250 20.09 1.05 1.94
C LEU A 250 20.65 1.19 3.36
N ARG A 251 21.64 0.35 3.70
CA ARG A 251 22.28 0.34 5.02
C ARG A 251 22.85 1.69 5.41
N GLN A 252 23.39 2.47 4.47
CA GLN A 252 23.93 3.81 4.75
C GLN A 252 22.91 4.78 5.36
N PHE A 253 21.61 4.57 5.09
CA PHE A 253 20.55 5.43 5.60
C PHE A 253 20.06 5.02 6.99
N VAL A 254 20.36 3.80 7.45
CA VAL A 254 19.86 3.27 8.71
C VAL A 254 20.97 3.31 9.75
N CYS A 255 20.77 4.03 10.85
CA CYS A 255 21.79 4.12 11.90
C CYS A 255 21.21 4.19 13.32
N GLU A 256 22.07 4.00 14.32
CA GLU A 256 21.71 4.25 15.71
C GLU A 256 21.56 5.74 15.99
N HIS A 257 20.68 6.07 16.92
CA HIS A 257 20.39 7.45 17.29
C HIS A 257 21.64 8.25 17.72
N ALA A 258 22.56 7.63 18.47
CA ALA A 258 23.81 8.26 18.87
C ALA A 258 24.65 8.69 17.65
N THR A 259 24.68 7.87 16.59
CA THR A 259 25.36 8.19 15.33
C THR A 259 24.68 9.35 14.62
N ALA A 260 23.36 9.34 14.51
CA ALA A 260 22.61 10.43 13.89
C ALA A 260 22.81 11.78 14.60
N VAL A 261 22.81 11.79 15.94
CA VAL A 261 23.08 12.98 16.75
C VAL A 261 24.50 13.49 16.54
N SER A 262 25.50 12.59 16.48
CA SER A 262 26.90 12.98 16.22
C SER A 262 27.11 13.65 14.87
N ARG A 263 26.26 13.34 13.87
CA ARG A 263 26.26 13.96 12.53
C ARG A 263 25.58 15.33 12.48
N GLY A 264 24.99 15.80 13.57
CA GLY A 264 24.20 17.05 13.57
C GLY A 264 22.92 16.94 12.73
N THR A 265 22.29 15.76 12.71
CA THR A 265 21.09 15.50 11.91
C THR A 265 19.93 16.42 12.30
N THR A 266 19.34 17.07 11.30
CA THR A 266 18.10 17.83 11.45
C THR A 266 16.91 16.88 11.35
N TRP A 267 16.01 16.91 12.34
CA TRP A 267 14.91 15.97 12.42
C TRP A 267 13.65 16.49 11.74
N MET A 268 13.02 15.60 10.97
CA MET A 268 11.70 15.86 10.42
C MET A 268 10.62 15.78 11.48
N GLN A 269 9.52 16.49 11.27
CA GLN A 269 8.37 16.41 12.15
C GLN A 269 7.66 15.06 12.00
N THR A 270 7.65 14.26 13.06
CA THR A 270 6.90 13.01 13.10
C THR A 270 5.61 13.15 13.90
N ARG A 271 4.60 12.33 13.59
CA ARG A 271 3.33 12.27 14.33
C ARG A 271 2.99 10.83 14.66
N LEU A 272 3.07 10.50 15.94
CA LEU A 272 2.52 9.25 16.48
C LEU A 272 1.01 9.38 16.56
N MET A 273 0.30 8.76 15.62
CA MET A 273 -1.15 8.66 15.69
C MET A 273 -1.54 7.64 16.76
N MET A 274 -2.39 8.06 17.70
CA MET A 274 -2.98 7.12 18.64
C MET A 274 -4.02 6.27 17.92
N ASN A 275 -3.93 4.95 18.07
CA ASN A 275 -4.95 4.05 17.54
C ASN A 275 -6.33 4.47 18.08
N PRO A 276 -7.29 4.85 17.23
CA PRO A 276 -8.61 5.30 17.69
C PRO A 276 -9.36 4.22 18.47
N MET A 277 -9.05 2.94 18.26
CA MET A 277 -9.60 1.82 19.06
C MET A 277 -9.18 1.90 20.53
N TYR A 278 -8.01 2.49 20.81
CA TYR A 278 -7.46 2.69 22.14
C TYR A 278 -7.43 4.19 22.47
N LYS A 279 -8.60 4.85 22.45
CA LYS A 279 -8.72 6.12 23.19
C LYS A 279 -8.35 5.82 24.64
N LYS A 280 -7.22 6.39 25.11
CA LYS A 280 -6.82 6.45 26.53
C LYS A 280 -8.06 6.69 27.39
N THR A 281 -8.58 5.65 28.05
CA THR A 281 -9.72 5.77 28.97
C THR A 281 -9.31 6.17 30.37
N SER A 282 -8.01 6.26 30.70
CA SER A 282 -7.59 7.00 31.89
C SER A 282 -6.10 7.32 31.88
N SER A 283 -5.76 8.46 32.48
CA SER A 283 -4.44 8.81 33.00
C SER A 283 -4.01 7.95 34.21
N ALA A 284 -4.71 6.84 34.50
CA ALA A 284 -4.60 6.09 35.75
C ALA A 284 -4.13 4.63 35.60
N TYR A 285 -3.68 4.19 34.42
CA TYR A 285 -3.14 2.84 34.23
C TYR A 285 -1.72 2.70 34.82
N GLY A 286 -1.65 2.68 36.15
CA GLY A 286 -0.48 2.33 36.97
C GLY A 286 -0.77 1.28 38.05
N CYS A 287 -2.02 0.83 38.20
CA CYS A 287 -2.43 -0.27 39.07
C CYS A 287 -3.59 -1.02 38.42
N GLY A 288 -3.47 -2.34 38.19
CA GLY A 288 -4.57 -3.19 37.69
C GLY A 288 -4.46 -3.74 36.26
N VAL A 289 -3.35 -3.51 35.54
CA VAL A 289 -3.14 -4.06 34.17
C VAL A 289 -3.38 -5.57 34.12
N SER A 290 -2.93 -6.31 35.13
CA SER A 290 -3.17 -7.75 35.22
C SER A 290 -4.64 -8.11 35.41
N GLU A 291 -5.43 -7.31 36.14
CA GLU A 291 -6.86 -7.56 36.32
C GLU A 291 -7.65 -7.22 35.06
N GLU A 292 -7.34 -6.12 34.38
CA GLU A 292 -7.96 -5.78 33.10
C GLU A 292 -7.59 -6.79 32.00
N CYS A 293 -6.33 -7.24 31.93
CA CYS A 293 -5.95 -8.35 31.06
C CYS A 293 -6.70 -9.64 31.41
N ARG A 294 -6.87 -9.97 32.70
CA ARG A 294 -7.70 -11.11 33.14
C ARG A 294 -9.16 -10.95 32.74
N LYS A 295 -9.75 -9.77 32.89
CA LYS A 295 -11.11 -9.48 32.43
C LYS A 295 -11.19 -9.67 30.92
N ILE A 296 -10.37 -8.99 30.12
CA ILE A 296 -10.36 -9.14 28.66
C ILE A 296 -10.19 -10.61 28.24
N HIS A 297 -9.31 -11.35 28.91
CA HIS A 297 -9.12 -12.78 28.64
C HIS A 297 -10.37 -13.60 29.00
N HIS A 298 -10.96 -13.38 30.17
CA HIS A 298 -12.23 -14.02 30.58
C HIS A 298 -13.37 -13.71 29.61
N TRP A 299 -13.41 -12.48 29.10
CA TRP A 299 -14.36 -12.05 28.10
C TRP A 299 -14.11 -12.75 26.76
N LYS A 300 -12.87 -12.82 26.28
CA LYS A 300 -12.50 -13.60 25.09
C LYS A 300 -12.91 -15.05 25.22
N VAL A 301 -12.63 -15.69 26.36
CA VAL A 301 -13.06 -17.07 26.65
C VAL A 301 -14.57 -17.21 26.56
N LYS A 302 -15.34 -16.30 27.18
CA LYS A 302 -16.82 -16.33 27.09
C LYS A 302 -17.35 -16.08 25.68
N THR A 303 -16.69 -15.23 24.88
CA THR A 303 -17.02 -15.04 23.47
C THR A 303 -16.75 -16.32 22.68
N PHE A 304 -15.59 -16.97 22.88
CA PHE A 304 -15.25 -18.23 22.23
C PHE A 304 -16.15 -19.41 22.67
N GLU A 305 -16.64 -19.39 23.91
CA GLU A 305 -17.60 -20.38 24.42
C GLU A 305 -19.05 -20.11 23.95
N GLY A 306 -19.31 -19.04 23.19
CA GLY A 306 -20.66 -18.65 22.75
C GLY A 306 -21.57 -18.16 23.89
N LYS A 307 -21.02 -17.86 25.07
CA LYS A 307 -21.80 -17.50 26.27
C LYS A 307 -22.01 -15.99 26.43
N GLN A 308 -21.32 -15.14 25.68
CA GLN A 308 -21.55 -13.69 25.65
C GLN A 308 -21.42 -13.12 24.23
N TYR A 309 -22.52 -12.56 23.73
CA TYR A 309 -22.59 -11.83 22.47
C TYR A 309 -22.42 -10.31 22.70
N GLY A 310 -21.30 -9.76 22.21
CA GLY A 310 -21.15 -8.50 21.47
C GLY A 310 -21.59 -7.13 22.03
N ASN A 311 -22.53 -6.99 22.97
CA ASN A 311 -23.27 -5.72 23.09
C ASN A 311 -22.94 -4.82 24.30
N GLN A 312 -22.04 -5.19 25.21
CA GLN A 312 -21.76 -4.32 26.37
C GLN A 312 -20.77 -3.17 26.10
N TYR A 313 -20.07 -3.15 24.96
CA TYR A 313 -19.24 -1.98 24.60
C TYR A 313 -20.10 -0.74 24.22
N GLN A 314 -21.33 -0.94 23.73
CA GLN A 314 -22.27 0.17 23.47
C GLN A 314 -22.89 0.77 24.74
N GLY A 315 -23.04 -0.02 25.81
CA GLY A 315 -23.72 0.43 27.05
C GLY A 315 -22.95 1.49 27.85
N LEU A 316 -21.61 1.50 27.76
CA LEU A 316 -20.76 2.49 28.45
C LEU A 316 -20.51 3.73 27.58
N CYS A 317 -20.50 3.60 26.25
CA CYS A 317 -20.41 4.74 25.34
C CYS A 317 -21.73 5.51 25.21
N GLY A 318 -22.89 4.87 25.40
CA GLY A 318 -24.21 5.51 25.27
C GLY A 318 -24.44 6.74 26.17
N LYS A 319 -23.79 6.81 27.34
CA LYS A 319 -23.88 7.99 28.23
C LYS A 319 -22.99 9.17 27.80
N TYR A 320 -22.01 8.93 26.94
CA TYR A 320 -21.09 9.97 26.44
C TYR A 320 -21.63 10.67 25.20
N PHE A 321 -22.37 9.94 24.35
CA PHE A 321 -22.94 10.48 23.11
C PHE A 321 -24.33 11.11 23.29
N SER A 322 -25.00 10.91 24.43
CA SER A 322 -26.29 11.58 24.72
C SER A 322 -26.19 13.11 24.85
N LYS A 323 -24.97 13.65 25.00
CA LYS A 323 -24.69 15.10 25.02
C LYS A 323 -24.25 15.67 23.66
N LEU A 324 -24.04 14.83 22.65
CA LEU A 324 -23.69 15.27 21.31
C LEU A 324 -24.96 15.27 20.46
N GLY A 325 -25.55 16.46 20.30
CA GLY A 325 -26.69 16.68 19.42
C GLY A 325 -26.38 16.25 17.99
N ALA A 326 -27.40 15.68 17.34
CA ALA A 326 -27.44 15.07 16.01
C ALA A 326 -26.87 13.63 15.92
N PRO A 327 -27.61 12.70 15.28
CA PRO A 327 -27.17 11.32 15.12
C PRO A 327 -26.06 11.25 14.06
N LEU A 328 -24.82 11.10 14.52
CA LEU A 328 -23.75 10.57 13.67
C LEU A 328 -24.09 9.11 13.37
N LYS A 329 -24.66 8.85 12.19
CA LYS A 329 -24.73 7.51 11.61
C LYS A 329 -23.30 7.00 11.42
N SER A 330 -22.79 6.23 12.39
CA SER A 330 -21.57 5.45 12.21
C SER A 330 -21.89 4.27 11.31
N GLY A 331 -21.43 4.34 10.05
CA GLY A 331 -21.55 3.28 9.05
C GLY A 331 -20.58 2.11 9.25
N ALA A 332 -19.95 1.99 10.42
CA ALA A 332 -19.06 0.87 10.73
C ALA A 332 -19.89 -0.33 11.21
N ALA A 333 -20.65 -0.93 10.29
CA ALA A 333 -21.03 -2.33 10.44
C ALA A 333 -19.74 -3.15 10.44
N THR A 334 -19.27 -3.47 11.64
CA THR A 334 -18.24 -4.48 11.85
C THR A 334 -18.87 -5.82 11.53
N GLY A 335 -18.76 -6.21 10.25
CA GLY A 335 -18.96 -7.57 9.81
C GLY A 335 -17.84 -8.45 10.35
N MET A 336 -17.89 -8.77 11.64
CA MET A 336 -17.26 -9.97 12.18
C MET A 336 -18.29 -11.10 12.05
N ASN A 337 -18.30 -11.75 10.88
CA ASN A 337 -18.83 -13.09 10.74
C ASN A 337 -17.68 -14.07 11.06
N ILE A 338 -17.60 -14.48 12.32
CA ILE A 338 -17.23 -15.84 12.78
C ILE A 338 -18.13 -16.15 13.96
#